data_AF-A0A927SSU9-F1
#
_entry.id   AF-A0A927SSU9-F1
#
_cell.length_a   1.000
_cell.length_b   1.000
_cell.length_c   1.000
_cell.angle_alpha   90.00
_cell.angle_beta   90.00
_cell.angle_gamma   90.00
#
_symmetry.space_group_name_H-M   'P 1'
#
loop_
_entity.id
_entity.type
_entity.pdbx_description
1 polymer ?
#
loop_
_entity_poly.entity_id
_entity_poly.type
_entity_poly.pdbx_seq_one_letter_code
_entity_poly.pdbx_strand_id
1 'polypeptide(L)' 'MADAAKKQVPLRLSAKLYTELAAWAEEDFRSVNGQIEWLLTECVKQRRKSGRPVPEFKPAEDEAVE' A
#
# COMPACT_ATOMS: atom_id res chain seq x y z
N MET A 1 -19.00 -20.19 5.17
CA MET A 1 -17.81 -20.36 4.31
C MET A 1 -17.92 -19.35 3.16
N ALA A 2 -17.73 -18.07 3.46
CA ALA A 2 -17.87 -17.01 2.47
C ALA A 2 -16.71 -16.05 2.64
N ASP A 3 -15.53 -16.50 2.25
CA ASP A 3 -14.37 -15.63 2.12
C ASP A 3 -13.38 -16.25 1.13
N ALA A 4 -12.48 -15.42 0.60
CA ALA A 4 -11.25 -15.79 -0.10
C ALA A 4 -11.23 -15.90 -1.64
N ALA A 5 -12.20 -15.37 -2.38
CA ALA A 5 -11.94 -15.05 -3.79
C ALA A 5 -11.06 -13.78 -3.86
N LYS A 6 -9.76 -13.92 -3.60
CA LYS A 6 -8.80 -12.81 -3.73
C LYS A 6 -8.70 -12.41 -5.20
N LYS A 7 -9.12 -11.19 -5.53
CA LYS A 7 -9.00 -10.66 -6.88
C LYS A 7 -7.53 -10.29 -7.13
N GLN A 8 -6.91 -10.94 -8.09
CA GLN A 8 -5.58 -10.54 -8.55
C GLN A 8 -5.71 -9.27 -9.39
N VAL A 9 -4.95 -8.24 -9.02
CA VAL A 9 -4.90 -6.96 -9.72
C VAL A 9 -3.44 -6.68 -10.05
N PRO A 10 -3.08 -6.40 -11.32
CA PRO A 10 -1.72 -5.97 -11.64
C PRO A 10 -1.47 -4.61 -10.96
N LEU A 11 -0.49 -4.57 -10.06
CA LEU A 11 -0.12 -3.36 -9.32
C LEU A 11 1.21 -2.84 -9.85
N ARG A 12 1.26 -1.56 -10.19
CA ARG A 12 2.49 -0.86 -10.59
C ARG A 12 3.02 -0.10 -9.39
N LEU A 13 4.27 -0.36 -9.01
CA LEU A 13 4.96 0.30 -7.91
C LEU A 13 6.33 0.74 -8.41
N SER A 14 6.86 1.84 -7.86
CA SER A 14 8.27 2.17 -8.06
C SER A 14 9.15 1.15 -7.35
N ALA A 15 10.36 0.90 -7.86
CA ALA A 15 11.28 -0.06 -7.26
C ALA A 15 11.62 0.31 -5.81
N LYS A 16 11.84 1.61 -5.55
CA LYS A 16 12.12 2.15 -4.21
C LYS A 16 11.01 1.80 -3.21
N LEU A 17 9.74 2.06 -3.58
CA LEU A 17 8.61 1.76 -2.72
C LEU A 17 8.48 0.25 -2.44
N TYR A 18 8.72 -0.58 -3.45
CA TYR A 18 8.72 -2.04 -3.26
C TYR A 18 9.78 -2.48 -2.26
N THR A 19 11.01 -1.95 -2.35
CA THR A 19 12.09 -2.25 -1.42
C THR A 19 11.75 -1.85 0.02
N GLU A 20 11.18 -0.66 0.22
CA GLU A 20 10.76 -0.19 1.55
C GLU A 20 9.64 -1.08 2.13
N LEU A 21 8.66 -1.48 1.30
CA LEU A 21 7.60 -2.39 1.71
C LEU A 21 8.12 -3.80 2.03
N ALA A 22 9.12 -4.28 1.29
CA ALA A 22 9.74 -5.58 1.53
C ALA A 22 10.52 -5.61 2.85
N ALA A 23 11.34 -4.59 3.12
CA ALA A 23 12.05 -4.45 4.39
C ALA A 23 11.08 -4.42 5.58
N TRP A 24 10.00 -3.65 5.48
CA TRP A 24 8.99 -3.60 6.54
C TRP A 24 8.27 -4.94 6.72
N ALA A 25 7.95 -5.64 5.63
CA ALA A 25 7.36 -6.97 5.72
C ALA A 25 8.29 -7.97 6.42
N GLU A 26 9.60 -7.89 6.17
CA GLU A 26 10.61 -8.72 6.83
C GLU A 26 10.68 -8.44 8.33
N GLU A 27 10.68 -7.17 8.75
CA GLU A 27 10.67 -6.77 10.16
C GLU A 27 9.45 -7.31 10.92
N ASP A 28 8.28 -7.34 10.26
CA ASP A 28 7.03 -7.84 10.82
C ASP A 28 6.83 -9.37 10.63
N PHE A 29 7.82 -10.08 10.06
CA PHE A 29 7.76 -11.51 9.69
C PHE A 29 6.54 -11.87 8.81
N ARG A 30 6.23 -11.02 7.84
CA ARG A 30 5.13 -11.20 6.87
C ARG A 30 5.65 -11.34 5.44
N SER A 31 4.82 -11.89 4.57
CA SER A 31 5.07 -11.77 3.12
C SER A 31 4.78 -10.36 2.63
N VAL A 32 5.47 -9.93 1.58
CA VAL A 32 5.25 -8.62 0.93
C VAL A 32 3.78 -8.45 0.51
N ASN A 33 3.17 -9.49 -0.06
CA ASN A 33 1.75 -9.46 -0.42
C ASN A 33 0.83 -9.30 0.79
N GLY A 34 1.15 -9.98 1.91
CA GLY A 34 0.41 -9.83 3.17
C GLY A 34 0.54 -8.43 3.76
N GLN A 35 1.72 -7.82 3.66
CA GLN A 35 1.94 -6.44 4.09
C GLN A 35 1.15 -5.44 3.24
N ILE A 36 1.13 -5.61 1.91
CA ILE A 36 0.33 -4.79 1.01
C ILE A 36 -1.17 -4.92 1.33
N GLU A 37 -1.66 -6.15 1.53
CA GLU A 37 -3.07 -6.42 1.89
C GLU A 37 -3.47 -5.74 3.21
N TRP A 38 -2.60 -5.82 4.22
CA TRP A 38 -2.82 -5.17 5.52
C TRP A 38 -2.88 -3.66 5.39
N LEU A 39 -1.93 -3.04 4.69
CA LEU A 39 -1.89 -1.59 4.48
C LEU A 39 -3.14 -1.08 3.77
N LEU A 40 -3.54 -1.72 2.67
CA LEU A 40 -4.75 -1.35 1.94
C LEU A 40 -6.01 -1.49 2.82
N THR A 41 -6.07 -2.54 3.63
CA THR A 41 -7.18 -2.77 4.56
C THR A 41 -7.26 -1.66 5.61
N GLU A 42 -6.13 -1.30 6.21
CA GLU A 42 -6.07 -0.22 7.21
C GLU A 42 -6.40 1.15 6.59
N CYS A 43 -5.90 1.46 5.39
CA CYS A 43 -6.26 2.68 4.67
C CYS A 43 -7.77 2.79 4.45
N VAL A 44 -8.44 1.71 4.04
CA VAL A 44 -9.90 1.69 3.85
C VAL A 44 -10.65 1.85 5.18
N LYS A 45 -10.21 1.15 6.24
CA LYS A 45 -10.81 1.29 7.58
C LYS A 45 -10.68 2.73 8.11
N GLN A 46 -9.51 3.33 7.98
CA GLN A 46 -9.26 4.72 8.38
C GLN A 46 -10.11 5.71 7.58
N ARG A 47 -10.26 5.51 6.26
CA ARG A 47 -11.15 6.31 5.42
C ARG A 47 -12.60 6.24 5.89
N ARG A 48 -13.10 5.03 6.19
CA ARG A 48 -14.47 4.82 6.71
C ARG A 48 -14.68 5.51 8.05
N LYS A 49 -13.67 5.51 8.92
CA LYS A 49 -13.75 6.10 10.27
C LYS A 49 -13.62 7.63 10.28
N SER A 50 -12.76 8.20 9.42
CA SER A 50 -12.45 9.63 9.43
C SER A 50 -13.32 10.47 8.49
N GLY A 51 -14.05 9.86 7.55
CA GLY A 51 -14.91 10.56 6.59
C GLY A 51 -14.15 11.42 5.56
N ARG A 52 -12.82 11.52 5.66
CA ARG A 52 -11.98 12.26 4.72
C ARG A 52 -11.55 11.35 3.56
N PRO A 53 -11.46 11.87 2.32
CA PRO A 53 -10.81 11.15 1.24
C PRO A 53 -9.34 10.89 1.62
N VAL A 54 -8.82 9.73 1.19
CA VAL A 54 -7.39 9.39 1.28
C VAL A 54 -6.60 10.60 0.76
N PRO A 55 -5.56 11.08 1.46
CA PRO A 55 -4.81 12.25 1.02
C PRO A 55 -4.40 12.07 -0.45
N GLU A 56 -4.73 13.08 -1.25
CA GLU A 56 -4.40 13.11 -2.67
C GLU A 56 -2.88 12.96 -2.78
N PHE A 57 -2.42 11.94 -3.52
CA PHE A 57 -1.01 11.80 -3.85
C PHE A 57 -0.65 12.99 -4.75
N LYS A 58 -0.11 14.04 -4.14
CA LYS A 58 0.65 15.06 -4.85
C LYS A 58 2.04 14.47 -5.06
N PRO A 59 2.42 14.04 -6.28
CA PRO A 59 3.84 13.82 -6.53
C PRO A 59 4.55 15.12 -6.16
N ALA A 60 5.56 15.03 -5.30
CA ALA A 60 6.42 16.17 -5.03
C ALA A 60 6.98 16.63 -6.38
N GLU A 61 6.83 17.91 -6.70
CA GLU A 61 7.36 18.54 -7.91
C GLU A 61 8.91 18.65 -7.89
N ASP A 62 9.60 17.83 -7.09
CA ASP A 62 11.04 17.85 -6.89
C ASP A 62 11.73 16.62 -7.49
N GLU A 63 11.59 16.44 -8.80
CA GLU A 63 12.63 15.84 -9.67
C GLU A 63 12.64 16.60 -11.00
N ALA A 64 12.79 17.93 -10.89
CA ALA A 64 13.25 18.79 -11.96
C ALA A 64 14.54 19.50 -11.49
N VAL A 65 15.58 18.71 -11.16
CA VAL A 65 16.96 19.20 -11.13
C VAL A 65 17.86 18.08 -11.66
N GLU A 66 18.25 18.26 -12.93
CA GLU A 66 19.32 17.61 -13.72
C GLU A 66 19.29 16.09 -13.98
#